data_AF-A0A8H8JK02-F1
#
_entry.id   AF-A0A8H8JK02-F1
#
_cell.length_a   1.000
_cell.length_b   1.000
_cell.length_c   1.000
_cell.angle_alpha   90.00
_cell.angle_beta   90.00
_cell.angle_gamma   90.00
#
_symmetry.space_group_name_H-M   'P 1'
#
loop_
_entity.id
_entity.type
_entity.pdbx_description
1 polymer ?
#
loop_
_entity_poly.entity_id
_entity_poly.type
_entity_poly.pdbx_seq_one_letter_code
_entity_poly.pdbx_strand_id
1 'polypeptide(L)'
;MSWQEELRQRLVERNAEESAYAGIIEQSQQARLLSERNSKLLQAVGSVQSQPGTAASGSAPVQDNPVRVAYVASLESQITSLRDELAAVYKTQGQNAQRLLSMNETLREKEEQTRLNLEELRQIKDEAERLRRAAKDHNEQIAEKNRALQTLIDDAQTYQLEISQVEARNEELKKDNAGLLQRWLDHMNDAANKMNHANNFYTELRTHGWQSQPGSTATSELDDDIVDVNGDQLSASGKEERNGAPSNQLNMLQLNPNGVGIGIGENGRAALAWYEARRAVAERDALLAESRTKGADGEDEPASLGGTGWSVVDPCDAEPTDTISNHEGADDWDHCSPVPE
;
A
#
# COMPACT_ATOMS: atom_id res chain seq x y z
N MET A 1 -8.65 -0.78 16.19
CA MET A 1 -7.45 -0.80 17.05
C MET A 1 -7.44 0.34 18.09
N SER A 2 -7.79 1.59 17.74
CA SER A 2 -7.73 2.76 18.66
C SER A 2 -8.40 2.63 20.05
N TRP A 3 -9.54 1.96 20.17
CA TRP A 3 -10.28 1.90 21.45
C TRP A 3 -9.63 0.99 22.49
N GLN A 4 -8.86 -0.03 22.06
CA GLN A 4 -8.15 -0.93 22.96
C GLN A 4 -6.96 -0.24 23.62
N GLU A 5 -6.19 0.53 22.84
CA GLU A 5 -5.11 1.39 23.35
C GLU A 5 -5.64 2.41 24.37
N GLU A 6 -6.76 3.06 24.07
CA GLU A 6 -7.37 4.06 24.96
C GLU A 6 -7.82 3.43 26.29
N LEU A 7 -8.41 2.24 26.25
CA LEU A 7 -8.82 1.52 27.45
C LEU A 7 -7.62 1.08 28.29
N ARG A 8 -6.55 0.60 27.64
CA ARG A 8 -5.31 0.23 28.32
C ARG A 8 -4.67 1.45 28.98
N GLN A 9 -4.67 2.59 28.30
CA GLN A 9 -4.13 3.84 28.83
C GLN A 9 -4.93 4.33 30.05
N ARG A 10 -6.27 4.34 29.96
CA ARG A 10 -7.12 4.67 31.12
C ARG A 10 -6.94 3.72 32.29
N LEU A 11 -6.73 2.43 32.04
CA LEU A 11 -6.45 1.45 33.11
C LEU A 11 -5.11 1.72 33.80
N VAL A 12 -4.06 2.07 33.04
CA VAL A 12 -2.75 2.43 33.60
C VAL A 12 -2.83 3.71 34.40
N GLU A 13 -3.53 4.72 33.88
CA GLU A 13 -3.71 6.03 34.52
C GLU A 13 -4.47 5.88 35.86
N ARG A 14 -5.58 5.13 35.87
CA ARG A 14 -6.29 4.78 37.10
C ARG A 14 -5.40 4.03 38.10
N ASN A 15 -4.62 3.06 37.65
CA ASN A 15 -3.75 2.29 38.55
C ASN A 15 -2.60 3.15 39.12
N ALA A 16 -2.12 4.15 38.36
CA ALA A 16 -1.16 5.13 38.82
C ALA A 16 -1.77 6.07 39.88
N GLU A 17 -3.00 6.53 39.66
CA GLU A 17 -3.74 7.34 40.65
C GLU A 17 -4.03 6.56 41.93
N GLU A 18 -4.49 5.32 41.83
CA GLU A 18 -4.78 4.46 42.99
C GLU A 18 -3.51 4.13 43.79
N SER A 19 -2.37 3.92 43.11
CA SER A 19 -1.08 3.65 43.78
C SER A 19 -0.40 4.88 44.38
N ALA A 20 -0.71 6.09 43.91
CA ALA A 20 -0.16 7.34 44.45
C ALA A 20 -0.50 7.54 45.94
N TYR A 21 -1.67 7.06 46.39
CA TYR A 21 -2.12 7.20 47.79
C TYR A 21 -1.61 6.10 48.72
N ALA A 22 -1.00 5.03 48.20
CA ALA A 22 -0.58 3.88 49.00
C ALA A 22 0.40 4.26 50.14
N GLY A 23 1.38 5.13 49.84
CA GLY A 23 2.36 5.58 50.84
C GLY A 23 1.74 6.44 51.95
N ILE A 24 0.75 7.28 51.62
CA ILE A 24 0.04 8.11 52.60
C ILE A 24 -0.80 7.24 53.52
N ILE A 25 -1.47 6.23 52.97
CA ILE A 25 -2.25 5.25 53.74
C ILE A 25 -1.33 4.50 54.71
N GLU A 26 -0.18 4.01 54.24
CA GLU A 26 0.79 3.31 55.09
C GLU A 26 1.33 4.21 56.21
N GLN A 27 1.66 5.46 55.90
CA GLN A 27 2.11 6.44 56.90
C GLN A 27 1.02 6.74 57.94
N SER A 28 -0.25 6.86 57.52
CA SER A 28 -1.38 7.05 58.44
C SER A 28 -1.59 5.85 59.37
N GLN A 29 -1.39 4.63 58.87
CA GLN A 29 -1.46 3.40 59.66
C GLN A 29 -0.32 3.32 60.68
N GLN A 30 0.90 3.68 60.28
CA GLN A 30 2.04 3.78 61.20
C GLN A 30 1.81 4.84 62.28
N ALA A 31 1.26 6.00 61.93
CA ALA A 31 0.89 7.04 62.89
C ALA A 31 -0.18 6.57 63.88
N ARG A 32 -1.18 5.80 63.42
CA ARG A 32 -2.18 5.17 64.31
C ARG A 32 -1.56 4.19 65.29
N LEU A 33 -0.66 3.31 64.82
CA LEU A 33 0.04 2.35 65.68
C LEU A 33 0.91 3.04 66.74
N LEU A 34 1.59 4.13 66.38
CA LEU A 34 2.35 4.94 67.32
C LEU A 34 1.45 5.62 68.36
N SER A 35 0.32 6.19 67.92
CA SER A 35 -0.67 6.78 68.83
C SER A 35 -1.23 5.74 69.81
N GLU A 36 -1.51 4.52 69.34
CA GLU A 36 -1.99 3.42 70.19
C GLU A 36 -0.93 3.00 71.22
N ARG A 37 0.35 2.88 70.80
CA ARG A 37 1.45 2.61 71.74
C ARG A 37 1.63 3.72 72.77
N ASN A 38 1.59 4.99 72.36
CA ASN A 38 1.67 6.12 73.28
C ASN A 38 0.50 6.15 74.26
N SER A 39 -0.72 5.84 73.80
CA SER A 39 -1.88 5.70 74.68
C SER A 39 -1.71 4.57 75.71
N LYS A 40 -1.18 3.41 75.30
CA LYS A 40 -0.89 2.28 76.21
C LYS A 40 0.20 2.65 77.23
N LEU A 41 1.23 3.39 76.81
CA LEU A 41 2.28 3.88 77.71
C LEU A 41 1.71 4.89 78.72
N LEU A 42 0.88 5.83 78.30
CA LEU A 42 0.24 6.79 79.19
C LEU A 42 -0.70 6.09 80.21
N GLN A 43 -1.44 5.06 79.81
CA GLN A 43 -2.23 4.24 80.73
C GLN A 43 -1.36 3.48 81.74
N ALA A 44 -0.21 2.94 81.32
CA ALA A 44 0.72 2.25 82.20
C ALA A 44 1.46 3.20 83.17
N VAL A 45 1.79 4.42 82.73
CA VAL A 45 2.37 5.45 83.61
C VAL A 45 1.32 5.96 84.61
N GLY A 46 0.08 6.13 84.16
CA GLY A 46 -1.04 6.49 85.03
C GLY A 46 -1.33 5.44 86.10
N SER A 47 -1.18 4.14 85.80
CA SER A 47 -1.34 3.07 86.79
C SER A 47 -0.19 3.03 87.80
N VAL A 48 1.06 3.24 87.37
CA VAL A 48 2.23 3.32 88.26
C VAL A 48 2.17 4.55 89.18
N GLN A 49 1.67 5.69 88.69
CA GLN A 49 1.56 6.91 89.49
C GLN A 49 0.42 6.87 90.53
N SER A 50 -0.53 5.94 90.37
CA SER A 50 -1.65 5.72 91.31
C SER A 50 -1.32 4.80 92.49
N GLN A 51 -0.07 4.35 92.64
CA GLN A 51 0.33 3.41 93.70
C GLN A 51 1.13 4.14 94.81
N PRO A 52 0.51 4.50 95.96
CA PRO A 52 1.21 5.20 97.02
C PRO A 52 2.02 4.21 97.87
N GLY A 53 3.33 4.41 97.87
CA GLY A 53 4.22 4.21 99.02
C GLY A 53 4.43 2.78 99.54
N THR A 54 5.68 2.33 99.47
CA THR A 54 6.30 1.58 100.58
C THR A 54 7.83 1.74 100.50
N ALA A 55 8.34 2.74 101.22
CA ALA A 55 9.72 2.79 101.65
C ALA A 55 9.80 2.02 102.99
N ALA A 56 10.70 1.05 103.11
CA ALA A 56 11.11 0.51 104.40
C ALA A 56 12.60 0.18 104.39
N SER A 57 13.30 0.90 105.26
CA SER A 57 14.67 0.74 105.71
C SER A 57 14.89 -0.58 106.46
N GLY A 58 16.09 -1.17 106.38
CA GLY A 58 16.50 -2.32 107.20
C GLY A 58 17.94 -2.75 106.92
N SER A 59 18.68 -3.10 107.96
CA SER A 59 20.13 -2.95 108.14
C SER A 59 20.99 -4.24 108.04
N ALA A 60 22.23 -4.06 107.53
CA ALA A 60 23.49 -4.82 107.74
C ALA A 60 23.64 -6.25 107.13
N PRO A 61 24.88 -6.79 106.95
CA PRO A 61 26.23 -6.23 107.08
C PRO A 61 27.00 -6.27 105.73
N VAL A 62 28.32 -6.01 105.74
CA VAL A 62 29.24 -5.99 104.58
C VAL A 62 29.06 -7.17 103.62
N GLN A 63 28.17 -6.98 102.64
CA GLN A 63 28.16 -7.52 101.29
C GLN A 63 27.39 -6.48 100.47
N ASP A 64 28.09 -5.86 99.52
CA ASP A 64 27.54 -5.01 98.46
C ASP A 64 26.51 -3.93 98.87
N ASN A 65 26.97 -2.68 99.00
CA ASN A 65 26.10 -1.51 99.20
C ASN A 65 25.03 -1.47 98.07
N PRO A 66 23.73 -1.63 98.37
CA PRO A 66 22.69 -1.84 97.38
C PRO A 66 22.55 -0.65 96.41
N VAL A 67 22.92 0.56 96.86
CA VAL A 67 22.96 1.75 96.01
C VAL A 67 24.11 1.70 95.00
N ARG A 68 25.28 1.18 95.39
CA ARG A 68 26.41 0.97 94.47
C ARG A 68 26.14 -0.17 93.50
N VAL A 69 25.51 -1.26 93.95
CA VAL A 69 25.09 -2.36 93.08
C VAL A 69 24.06 -1.87 92.06
N ALA A 70 23.05 -1.12 92.49
CA ALA A 70 22.05 -0.54 91.59
C ALA A 70 22.67 0.44 90.58
N TYR A 71 23.64 1.26 91.01
CA TYR A 71 24.37 2.16 90.12
C TYR A 71 25.22 1.41 89.09
N VAL A 72 26.01 0.42 89.52
CA VAL A 72 26.80 -0.46 88.63
C VAL A 72 25.89 -1.21 87.66
N ALA A 73 24.78 -1.77 88.14
CA ALA A 73 23.78 -2.43 87.29
C ALA A 73 23.16 -1.47 86.26
N SER A 74 22.93 -0.19 86.60
CA SER A 74 22.44 0.80 85.63
C SER A 74 23.49 1.15 84.56
N LEU A 75 24.77 1.24 84.93
CA LEU A 75 25.86 1.49 83.99
C LEU A 75 26.08 0.28 83.07
N GLU A 76 25.99 -0.94 83.60
CA GLU A 76 26.03 -2.17 82.81
C GLU A 76 24.84 -2.27 81.86
N SER A 77 23.64 -1.89 82.32
CA SER A 77 22.44 -1.78 81.47
C SER A 77 22.63 -0.75 80.35
N GLN A 78 23.23 0.42 80.66
CA GLN A 78 23.51 1.46 79.67
C GLN A 78 24.58 1.02 78.67
N ILE A 79 25.64 0.34 79.11
CA ILE A 79 26.66 -0.25 78.23
C ILE A 79 26.01 -1.29 77.30
N THR A 80 25.08 -2.09 77.81
CA THR A 80 24.36 -3.08 77.00
C THR A 80 23.45 -2.39 75.98
N SER A 81 22.71 -1.35 76.37
CA SER A 81 21.91 -0.50 75.47
C SER A 81 22.75 0.10 74.36
N LEU A 82 23.91 0.68 74.69
CA LEU A 82 24.80 1.29 73.70
C LEU A 82 25.37 0.25 72.71
N ARG A 83 25.62 -0.98 73.17
CA ARG A 83 26.06 -2.08 72.29
C ARG A 83 24.93 -2.52 71.35
N ASP A 84 23.71 -2.61 71.84
CA ASP A 84 22.53 -2.97 71.04
C ASP A 84 22.20 -1.86 70.03
N GLU A 85 22.28 -0.59 70.44
CA GLU A 85 22.14 0.57 69.56
C GLU A 85 23.21 0.58 68.47
N LEU A 86 24.47 0.32 68.81
CA LEU A 86 25.56 0.23 67.84
C LEU A 86 25.35 -0.93 66.85
N ALA A 87 24.92 -2.10 67.35
CA ALA A 87 24.57 -3.24 66.50
C ALA A 87 23.39 -2.90 65.56
N ALA A 88 22.38 -2.18 66.05
CA ALA A 88 21.24 -1.71 65.25
C ALA A 88 21.67 -0.70 64.18
N VAL A 89 22.56 0.25 64.52
CA VAL A 89 23.13 1.21 63.57
C VAL A 89 23.90 0.50 62.47
N TYR A 90 24.78 -0.46 62.80
CA TYR A 90 25.52 -1.20 61.76
C TYR A 90 24.60 -2.05 60.88
N LYS A 91 23.56 -2.67 61.46
CA LYS A 91 22.58 -3.44 60.69
C LYS A 91 21.82 -2.54 59.71
N THR A 92 21.34 -1.40 60.17
CA THR A 92 20.62 -0.43 59.32
C THR A 92 21.53 0.21 58.27
N GLN A 93 22.79 0.49 58.62
CA GLN A 93 23.81 0.94 57.66
C GLN A 93 24.03 -0.10 56.55
N GLY A 94 24.15 -1.38 56.89
CA GLY A 94 24.29 -2.46 55.90
C GLY A 94 23.07 -2.59 54.99
N GLN A 95 21.87 -2.49 55.56
CA GLN A 95 20.62 -2.49 54.79
C GLN A 95 20.52 -1.28 53.84
N ASN A 96 20.92 -0.10 54.30
CA ASN A 96 20.93 1.12 53.48
C ASN A 96 21.94 1.00 52.34
N ALA A 97 23.16 0.52 52.63
CA ALA A 97 24.17 0.24 51.61
C ALA A 97 23.67 -0.74 50.54
N GLN A 98 23.00 -1.83 50.95
CA GLN A 98 22.42 -2.79 50.01
C GLN A 98 21.32 -2.16 49.14
N ARG A 99 20.46 -1.31 49.72
CA ARG A 99 19.41 -0.59 48.97
C ARG A 99 20.01 0.37 47.94
N LEU A 100 21.08 1.08 48.31
CA LEU A 100 21.80 1.97 47.39
C LEU A 100 22.44 1.21 46.23
N LEU A 101 23.00 0.02 46.49
CA LEU A 101 23.54 -0.85 45.43
C LEU A 101 22.44 -1.33 44.50
N SER A 102 21.31 -1.82 45.03
CA SER A 102 20.19 -2.23 44.18
C SER A 102 19.61 -1.09 43.36
N MET A 103 19.53 0.12 43.92
CA MET A 103 19.05 1.29 43.20
C MET A 103 20.03 1.75 42.11
N ASN A 104 21.34 1.65 42.35
CA ASN A 104 22.34 1.95 41.32
C ASN A 104 22.30 0.93 40.19
N GLU A 105 22.05 -0.35 40.50
CA GLU A 105 21.93 -1.38 39.48
C GLU A 105 20.71 -1.14 38.59
N THR A 106 19.54 -0.85 39.19
CA THR A 106 18.34 -0.54 38.40
C THR A 106 18.50 0.74 37.60
N LEU A 107 19.23 1.74 38.10
CA LEU A 107 19.55 2.95 37.34
C LEU A 107 20.36 2.60 36.09
N ARG A 108 21.44 1.80 36.22
CA ARG A 108 22.26 1.38 35.07
C ARG A 108 21.47 0.57 34.06
N GLU A 109 20.63 -0.34 34.52
CA GLU A 109 19.75 -1.13 33.65
C GLU A 109 18.80 -0.22 32.86
N LYS A 110 18.22 0.80 33.51
CA LYS A 110 17.34 1.77 32.86
C LYS A 110 18.08 2.67 31.88
N GLU A 111 19.30 3.08 32.20
CA GLU A 111 20.16 3.85 31.30
C GLU A 111 20.51 3.04 30.05
N GLU A 112 20.87 1.76 30.21
CA GLU A 112 21.13 0.85 29.09
C GLU A 112 19.87 0.62 28.24
N GLN A 113 18.73 0.38 28.86
CA GLN A 113 17.46 0.23 28.13
C GLN A 113 17.11 1.51 27.36
N THR A 114 17.34 2.68 27.94
CA THR A 114 17.11 3.96 27.27
C THR A 114 18.03 4.11 26.06
N ARG A 115 19.29 3.71 26.18
CA ARG A 115 20.24 3.70 25.06
C ARG A 115 19.78 2.80 23.91
N LEU A 116 19.35 1.58 24.23
CA LEU A 116 18.83 0.64 23.23
C LEU A 116 17.56 1.18 22.54
N ASN A 117 16.62 1.73 23.31
CA ASN A 117 15.39 2.31 22.77
C ASN A 117 15.68 3.50 21.84
N LEU A 118 16.70 4.33 22.15
CA LEU A 118 17.10 5.44 21.29
C LEU A 118 17.69 4.96 19.95
N GLU A 119 18.47 3.88 19.97
CA GLU A 119 19.02 3.27 18.76
C GLU A 119 17.92 2.64 17.90
N GLU A 120 16.98 1.91 18.51
CA GLU A 120 15.81 1.38 17.82
C GLU A 120 14.95 2.50 17.21
N LEU A 121 14.71 3.57 17.97
CA LEU A 121 13.95 4.72 17.49
C LEU A 121 14.64 5.42 16.31
N ARG A 122 15.97 5.44 16.28
CA ARG A 122 16.74 5.93 15.14
C ARG A 122 16.56 5.01 13.93
N GLN A 123 16.71 3.69 14.10
CA GLN A 123 16.53 2.73 13.01
C GLN A 123 15.13 2.79 12.40
N ILE A 124 14.09 2.86 13.24
CA ILE A 124 12.70 2.99 12.78
C ILE A 124 12.49 4.30 12.01
N LYS A 125 13.13 5.41 12.42
CA LYS A 125 13.06 6.68 11.68
C LYS A 125 13.74 6.59 10.32
N ASP A 126 14.94 6.01 10.26
CA ASP A 126 15.68 5.84 9.01
C ASP A 126 14.89 4.94 8.03
N GLU A 127 14.27 3.87 8.54
CA GLU A 127 13.41 2.99 7.77
C GLU A 127 12.14 3.70 7.29
N ALA A 128 11.51 4.50 8.14
CA ALA A 128 10.35 5.32 7.77
C ALA A 128 10.69 6.34 6.68
N GLU A 129 11.87 6.96 6.72
CA GLU A 129 12.36 7.83 5.65
C GLU A 129 12.61 7.06 4.36
N ARG A 130 13.23 5.87 4.44
CA ARG A 130 13.47 4.99 3.29
C ARG A 130 12.16 4.61 2.60
N LEU A 131 11.17 4.17 3.38
CA LEU A 131 9.85 3.79 2.87
C LEU A 131 9.10 4.98 2.26
N ARG A 132 9.20 6.19 2.86
CA ARG A 132 8.62 7.40 2.27
C ARG A 132 9.25 7.77 0.93
N ARG A 133 10.57 7.65 0.79
CA ARG A 133 11.26 7.87 -0.49
C ARG A 133 10.79 6.86 -1.54
N ALA A 134 10.77 5.58 -1.20
CA ALA A 134 10.28 4.54 -2.11
C ALA A 134 8.82 4.79 -2.53
N ALA A 135 7.93 5.18 -1.61
CA ALA A 135 6.55 5.51 -1.93
C ALA A 135 6.45 6.70 -2.90
N LYS A 136 7.30 7.72 -2.73
CA LYS A 136 7.37 8.86 -3.64
C LYS A 136 7.84 8.43 -5.03
N ASP A 137 8.89 7.63 -5.12
CA ASP A 137 9.44 7.12 -6.39
C ASP A 137 8.40 6.27 -7.13
N HIS A 138 7.66 5.41 -6.42
CA HIS A 138 6.58 4.63 -7.01
C HIS A 138 5.43 5.51 -7.51
N ASN A 139 5.06 6.57 -6.78
CA ASN A 139 4.05 7.51 -7.24
C ASN A 139 4.49 8.26 -8.51
N GLU A 140 5.77 8.65 -8.60
CA GLU A 140 6.33 9.27 -9.80
C GLU A 140 6.30 8.30 -10.99
N GLN A 141 6.70 7.04 -10.80
CA GLN A 141 6.60 6.00 -11.84
C GLN A 141 5.17 5.75 -12.30
N ILE A 142 4.19 5.73 -11.39
CA ILE A 142 2.77 5.59 -11.73
C ILE A 142 2.32 6.80 -12.56
N ALA A 143 2.70 8.02 -12.16
CA ALA A 143 2.37 9.22 -12.91
C ALA A 143 2.97 9.21 -14.33
N GLU A 144 4.22 8.75 -14.49
CA GLU A 144 4.85 8.58 -15.80
C GLU A 144 4.15 7.54 -16.67
N LYS A 145 3.82 6.37 -16.11
CA LYS A 145 3.07 5.32 -16.81
C LYS A 145 1.69 5.79 -17.25
N ASN A 146 1.00 6.57 -16.41
CA ASN A 146 -0.30 7.15 -16.77
C ASN A 146 -0.19 8.15 -17.92
N ARG A 147 0.87 8.96 -17.96
CA ARG A 147 1.13 9.85 -19.10
C ARG A 147 1.40 9.06 -20.38
N ALA A 148 2.24 8.01 -20.31
CA ALA A 148 2.52 7.16 -21.45
C ALA A 148 1.26 6.42 -21.96
N LEU A 149 0.42 5.96 -21.04
CA LEU A 149 -0.87 5.35 -21.37
C LEU A 149 -1.78 6.36 -22.09
N GLN A 150 -1.84 7.61 -21.63
CA GLN A 150 -2.62 8.64 -22.32
C GLN A 150 -2.13 8.88 -23.74
N THR A 151 -0.82 8.98 -23.95
CA THR A 151 -0.24 9.10 -25.31
C THR A 151 -0.63 7.91 -26.19
N LEU A 152 -0.58 6.68 -25.67
CA LEU A 152 -1.00 5.49 -26.42
C LEU A 152 -2.51 5.50 -26.74
N ILE A 153 -3.34 6.03 -25.86
CA ILE A 153 -4.78 6.20 -26.13
C ILE A 153 -4.98 7.21 -27.27
N ASP A 154 -4.29 8.35 -27.21
CA ASP A 154 -4.40 9.40 -28.24
C ASP A 154 -3.91 8.87 -29.61
N ASP A 155 -2.82 8.10 -29.63
CA ASP A 155 -2.30 7.43 -30.83
C ASP A 155 -3.30 6.39 -31.37
N ALA A 156 -3.89 5.56 -30.51
CA ALA A 156 -4.90 4.58 -30.92
C ALA A 156 -6.16 5.25 -31.50
N GLN A 157 -6.60 6.37 -30.91
CA GLN A 157 -7.69 7.17 -31.44
C GLN A 157 -7.35 7.76 -32.81
N THR A 158 -6.12 8.26 -32.97
CA THR A 158 -5.63 8.77 -34.26
C THR A 158 -5.65 7.69 -35.33
N TYR A 159 -5.10 6.51 -35.04
CA TYR A 159 -5.13 5.38 -35.98
C TYR A 159 -6.56 4.93 -36.33
N GLN A 160 -7.48 4.95 -35.35
CA GLN A 160 -8.88 4.60 -35.61
C GLN A 160 -9.54 5.60 -36.60
N LEU A 161 -9.22 6.89 -36.49
CA LEU A 161 -9.70 7.90 -37.42
C LEU A 161 -9.08 7.73 -38.82
N GLU A 162 -7.79 7.44 -38.89
CA GLU A 162 -7.09 7.17 -40.16
C GLU A 162 -7.70 5.95 -40.88
N ILE A 163 -7.93 4.86 -40.15
CA ILE A 163 -8.60 3.66 -40.69
C ILE A 163 -9.98 4.02 -41.22
N SER A 164 -10.82 4.71 -40.43
CA SER A 164 -12.16 5.10 -40.85
C SER A 164 -12.14 5.99 -42.10
N GLN A 165 -11.17 6.90 -42.21
CA GLN A 165 -11.00 7.74 -43.40
C GLN A 165 -10.62 6.90 -44.64
N VAL A 166 -9.69 5.96 -44.49
CA VAL A 166 -9.28 5.07 -45.59
C VAL A 166 -10.43 4.16 -46.03
N GLU A 167 -11.20 3.62 -45.08
CA GLU A 167 -12.40 2.84 -45.35
C GLU A 167 -13.42 3.65 -46.13
N ALA A 168 -13.72 4.88 -45.71
CA ALA A 168 -14.65 5.77 -46.41
C ALA A 168 -14.21 6.06 -47.85
N ARG A 169 -12.92 6.38 -48.06
CA ARG A 169 -12.36 6.58 -49.43
C ARG A 169 -12.45 5.30 -50.26
N ASN A 170 -12.21 4.14 -49.66
CA ASN A 170 -12.31 2.85 -50.36
C ASN A 170 -13.75 2.56 -50.80
N GLU A 171 -14.73 2.84 -49.94
CA GLU A 171 -16.15 2.72 -50.28
C GLU A 171 -16.56 3.66 -51.41
N GLU A 172 -16.09 4.91 -51.39
CA GLU A 172 -16.34 5.88 -52.46
C GLU A 172 -15.75 5.39 -53.79
N LEU A 173 -14.48 4.96 -53.80
CA LEU A 173 -13.84 4.40 -54.99
C LEU A 173 -14.55 3.14 -55.51
N LYS A 174 -15.07 2.29 -54.62
CA LYS A 174 -15.88 1.13 -55.00
C LYS A 174 -17.20 1.54 -55.67
N LYS A 175 -17.89 2.55 -55.12
CA LYS A 175 -19.13 3.09 -55.71
C LYS A 175 -18.85 3.71 -57.08
N ASP A 176 -17.78 4.49 -57.21
CA ASP A 176 -17.38 5.11 -58.48
C ASP A 176 -16.99 4.08 -59.52
N ASN A 177 -16.21 3.04 -59.15
CA ASN A 177 -15.84 1.96 -60.05
C ASN A 177 -17.07 1.17 -60.52
N ALA A 178 -17.99 0.84 -59.61
CA ALA A 178 -19.26 0.21 -59.96
C ALA A 178 -20.08 1.09 -60.93
N GLY A 179 -20.12 2.40 -60.69
CA GLY A 179 -20.78 3.36 -61.58
C GLY A 179 -20.16 3.44 -62.98
N LEU A 180 -18.83 3.40 -63.09
CA LEU A 180 -18.13 3.36 -64.37
C LEU A 180 -18.39 2.06 -65.13
N LEU A 181 -18.32 0.92 -64.43
CA LEU A 181 -18.64 -0.38 -65.01
C LEU A 181 -20.09 -0.45 -65.50
N GLN A 182 -21.03 0.10 -64.72
CA GLN A 182 -22.44 0.18 -65.12
C GLN A 182 -22.61 1.00 -66.41
N ARG A 183 -22.03 2.21 -66.47
CA ARG A 183 -22.09 3.05 -67.68
C ARG A 183 -21.46 2.37 -68.89
N TRP A 184 -20.37 1.64 -68.70
CA TRP A 184 -19.72 0.90 -69.77
C TRP A 184 -20.58 -0.27 -70.27
N LEU A 185 -21.21 -1.01 -69.35
CA LEU A 185 -22.16 -2.07 -69.70
C LEU A 185 -23.37 -1.51 -70.47
N ASP A 186 -23.94 -0.39 -70.03
CA ASP A 186 -25.06 0.28 -70.70
C ASP A 186 -24.68 0.69 -72.13
N HIS A 187 -23.51 1.33 -72.30
CA HIS A 187 -22.99 1.71 -73.62
C HIS A 187 -22.78 0.50 -74.55
N MET A 188 -22.21 -0.59 -74.04
CA MET A 188 -21.99 -1.80 -74.84
C MET A 188 -23.30 -2.51 -75.19
N ASN A 189 -24.28 -2.51 -74.28
CA ASN A 189 -25.61 -3.03 -74.56
C ASN A 189 -26.31 -2.21 -75.64
N ASP A 190 -26.22 -0.88 -75.60
CA ASP A 190 -26.76 -0.01 -76.65
C ASP A 190 -26.08 -0.25 -78.01
N ALA A 191 -24.76 -0.43 -78.03
CA ALA A 191 -24.03 -0.77 -79.25
C ALA A 191 -24.47 -2.14 -79.82
N ALA A 192 -24.61 -3.15 -78.95
CA ALA A 192 -25.11 -4.47 -79.34
C ALA A 192 -26.56 -4.41 -79.84
N ASN A 193 -27.44 -3.65 -79.18
CA ASN A 193 -28.82 -3.46 -79.60
C ASN A 193 -28.89 -2.77 -80.97
N LYS A 194 -28.08 -1.73 -81.22
CA LYS A 194 -27.97 -1.09 -82.55
C LYS A 194 -27.53 -2.08 -83.63
N MET A 195 -26.53 -2.91 -83.34
CA MET A 195 -26.05 -3.93 -84.27
C MET A 195 -27.13 -5.01 -84.51
N ASN A 196 -27.84 -5.45 -83.47
CA ASN A 196 -28.94 -6.40 -83.58
C ASN A 196 -30.11 -5.82 -84.40
N HIS A 197 -30.45 -4.54 -84.19
CA HIS A 197 -31.45 -3.84 -85.00
C HIS A 197 -31.03 -3.75 -86.46
N ALA A 198 -29.78 -3.40 -86.75
CA ALA A 198 -29.26 -3.39 -88.12
C ALA A 198 -29.31 -4.78 -88.76
N ASN A 199 -28.88 -5.83 -88.05
CA ASN A 199 -28.93 -7.21 -88.52
C ASN A 199 -30.37 -7.66 -88.77
N ASN A 200 -31.31 -7.35 -87.89
CA ASN A 200 -32.74 -7.63 -88.07
C ASN A 200 -33.31 -6.90 -89.28
N PHE A 201 -32.95 -5.64 -89.48
CA PHE A 201 -33.35 -4.88 -90.67
C PHE A 201 -32.82 -5.52 -91.96
N TYR A 202 -31.56 -5.95 -91.99
CA TYR A 202 -30.99 -6.65 -93.13
C TYR A 202 -31.65 -8.01 -93.40
N THR A 203 -31.96 -8.78 -92.36
CA THR A 203 -32.64 -10.07 -92.53
C THR A 203 -34.08 -9.87 -93.01
N GLU A 204 -34.80 -8.89 -92.48
CA GLU A 204 -36.14 -8.50 -92.93
C GLU A 204 -36.13 -8.04 -94.40
N LEU A 205 -35.18 -7.20 -94.79
CA LEU A 205 -35.01 -6.78 -96.18
C LEU A 205 -34.79 -7.99 -97.12
N ARG A 206 -34.00 -8.97 -96.67
CA ARG A 206 -33.72 -10.21 -97.41
C ARG A 206 -34.93 -11.15 -97.47
N THR A 207 -35.70 -11.29 -96.39
CA THR A 207 -36.88 -12.19 -96.34
C THR A 207 -38.09 -11.60 -97.05
N HIS A 208 -38.31 -10.28 -97.00
CA HIS A 208 -39.37 -9.58 -97.73
C HIS A 208 -39.12 -9.44 -99.23
N GLY A 209 -38.11 -10.14 -99.78
CA GLY A 209 -37.96 -10.28 -101.22
C GLY A 209 -37.48 -9.01 -101.90
N TRP A 210 -36.55 -8.26 -101.30
CA TRP A 210 -35.68 -7.39 -102.08
C TRP A 210 -34.73 -8.26 -102.94
N GLN A 211 -35.29 -8.88 -103.98
CA GLN A 211 -34.54 -9.36 -105.13
C GLN A 211 -34.01 -8.14 -105.87
N SER A 212 -32.83 -7.67 -105.45
CA SER A 212 -32.02 -6.81 -106.31
C SER A 212 -31.70 -7.60 -107.57
N GLN A 213 -32.11 -7.08 -108.72
CA GLN A 213 -31.67 -7.57 -110.02
C GLN A 213 -30.14 -7.65 -110.05
N PRO A 214 -29.54 -8.72 -110.60
CA PRO A 214 -28.10 -8.80 -110.73
C PRO A 214 -27.67 -7.88 -111.89
N GLY A 215 -27.25 -6.65 -111.57
CA GLY A 215 -26.64 -5.74 -112.55
C GLY A 215 -26.99 -4.28 -112.35
N SER A 216 -26.48 -3.63 -111.29
CA SER A 216 -26.29 -2.18 -111.31
C SER A 216 -25.16 -1.78 -110.39
N THR A 217 -24.01 -1.53 -111.01
CA THR A 217 -22.91 -0.74 -110.47
C THR A 217 -23.36 0.70 -110.33
N ALA A 218 -23.69 1.12 -109.11
CA ALA A 218 -23.83 2.53 -108.77
C ALA A 218 -22.59 2.95 -107.98
N THR A 219 -21.68 3.62 -108.68
CA THR A 219 -20.59 4.40 -108.12
C THR A 219 -21.18 5.60 -107.39
N SER A 220 -21.01 5.68 -106.07
CA SER A 220 -21.24 6.90 -105.30
C SER A 220 -19.90 7.33 -104.74
N GLU A 221 -19.34 8.37 -105.34
CA GLU A 221 -18.26 9.18 -104.79
C GLU A 221 -18.69 9.70 -103.42
N LEU A 222 -17.91 9.34 -102.40
CA LEU A 222 -17.81 10.10 -101.15
C LEU A 222 -16.33 10.22 -100.85
N ASP A 223 -15.86 11.44 -101.09
CA ASP A 223 -14.62 12.02 -100.61
C ASP A 223 -14.56 12.02 -99.06
N ASP A 224 -13.31 12.09 -98.61
CA ASP A 224 -12.83 12.66 -97.36
C ASP A 224 -12.67 11.77 -96.10
N ASP A 225 -11.37 11.62 -95.78
CA ASP A 225 -10.74 11.58 -94.47
C ASP A 225 -10.84 10.30 -93.61
N ILE A 226 -10.21 9.25 -94.11
CA ILE A 226 -9.53 8.26 -93.25
C ILE A 226 -8.22 8.91 -92.76
N VAL A 227 -8.25 9.44 -91.54
CA VAL A 227 -7.02 9.73 -90.78
C VAL A 227 -6.53 8.41 -90.21
N ASP A 228 -5.47 7.90 -90.82
CA ASP A 228 -4.66 6.78 -90.35
C ASP A 228 -3.89 7.20 -89.08
N VAL A 229 -4.49 6.96 -87.90
CA VAL A 229 -3.78 7.14 -86.63
C VAL A 229 -2.94 5.90 -86.38
N ASN A 230 -1.70 5.99 -86.85
CA ASN A 230 -0.58 5.12 -86.50
C ASN A 230 -0.56 4.84 -84.99
N GLY A 231 -0.68 3.56 -84.64
CA GLY A 231 -0.30 3.03 -83.34
C GLY A 231 1.21 2.94 -83.25
N ASP A 232 1.86 4.05 -82.91
CA ASP A 232 3.22 4.07 -82.36
C ASP A 232 3.50 5.43 -81.73
N GLN A 233 3.21 5.54 -80.42
CA GLN A 233 3.85 6.45 -79.45
C GLN A 233 3.09 6.42 -78.11
N LEU A 234 3.45 5.46 -77.25
CA LEU A 234 3.37 5.63 -75.80
C LEU A 234 4.77 5.47 -75.22
N SER A 235 5.59 6.51 -75.39
CA SER A 235 6.83 6.72 -74.65
C SER A 235 7.04 8.21 -74.45
N ALA A 236 6.49 8.72 -73.35
CA ALA A 236 6.94 9.93 -72.65
C ALA A 236 6.61 9.67 -71.17
N SER A 237 7.59 9.34 -70.33
CA SER A 237 8.50 10.30 -69.69
C SER A 237 7.71 11.38 -68.94
N GLY A 238 7.32 11.02 -67.71
CA GLY A 238 6.82 11.92 -66.66
C GLY A 238 7.66 11.67 -65.41
N LYS A 239 8.27 12.75 -64.92
CA LYS A 239 9.35 12.83 -63.96
C LYS A 239 9.01 12.30 -62.57
N GLU A 240 10.07 11.88 -61.87
CA GLU A 240 10.16 11.79 -60.42
C GLU A 240 9.57 13.02 -59.71
N GLU A 241 8.67 12.79 -58.76
CA GLU A 241 8.73 13.46 -57.47
C GLU A 241 8.60 12.42 -56.36
N ARG A 242 9.66 12.34 -55.55
CA ARG A 242 9.71 11.64 -54.27
C ARG A 242 8.55 12.07 -53.40
N ASN A 243 7.86 11.12 -52.77
CA ASN A 243 7.47 11.19 -51.37
C ASN A 243 7.30 9.76 -50.85
N GLY A 244 8.06 9.46 -49.79
CA GLY A 244 8.32 8.10 -49.33
C GLY A 244 7.15 7.45 -48.60
N ALA A 245 6.97 6.17 -48.89
CA ALA A 245 6.40 5.19 -47.97
C ALA A 245 7.32 3.96 -47.99
N PRO A 246 7.79 3.44 -46.83
CA PRO A 246 8.65 2.28 -46.82
C PRO A 246 7.83 1.02 -47.11
N SER A 247 8.08 0.43 -48.28
CA SER A 247 7.61 -0.90 -48.63
C SER A 247 8.33 -1.94 -47.79
N ASN A 248 7.52 -2.77 -47.15
CA ASN A 248 7.86 -3.92 -46.32
C ASN A 248 8.70 -4.93 -47.12
N GLN A 249 10.03 -4.85 -47.02
CA GLN A 249 10.92 -5.92 -47.45
C GLN A 249 11.11 -6.88 -46.27
N LEU A 250 10.56 -8.09 -46.42
CA LEU A 250 10.97 -9.25 -45.65
C LEU A 250 12.49 -9.44 -45.83
N ASN A 251 13.24 -9.07 -44.79
CA ASN A 251 14.66 -9.38 -44.70
C ASN A 251 14.83 -10.90 -44.56
N MET A 252 15.21 -11.52 -45.67
CA MET A 252 15.81 -12.86 -45.71
C MET A 252 17.06 -12.87 -44.82
N LEU A 253 16.99 -13.62 -43.72
CA LEU A 253 18.09 -13.89 -42.81
C LEU A 253 19.24 -14.61 -43.54
N GLN A 254 20.35 -13.92 -43.70
CA GLN A 254 21.62 -14.49 -44.14
C GLN A 254 22.44 -14.82 -42.87
N LEU A 255 22.48 -16.10 -42.50
CA LEU A 255 23.25 -16.60 -41.36
C LEU A 255 24.72 -16.77 -41.76
N ASN A 256 25.62 -16.02 -41.11
CA ASN A 256 27.06 -16.28 -41.09
C ASN A 256 27.46 -16.97 -39.76
N PRO A 257 28.48 -17.84 -39.74
CA PRO A 257 28.61 -18.87 -38.71
C PRO A 257 29.25 -18.46 -37.38
N ASN A 258 29.64 -17.20 -37.17
CA ASN A 258 30.42 -16.82 -35.99
C ASN A 258 29.84 -15.58 -35.28
N GLY A 259 28.96 -15.82 -34.29
CA GLY A 259 28.98 -15.15 -33.00
C GLY A 259 28.60 -13.65 -32.90
N VAL A 260 27.49 -13.41 -32.19
CA VAL A 260 27.09 -12.19 -31.47
C VAL A 260 26.54 -11.05 -32.33
N GLY A 261 25.21 -11.09 -32.54
CA GLY A 261 24.39 -9.96 -32.94
C GLY A 261 23.05 -10.01 -32.19
N ILE A 262 22.87 -9.16 -31.19
CA ILE A 262 21.61 -8.99 -30.46
C ILE A 262 20.68 -8.17 -31.34
N GLY A 263 19.87 -8.85 -32.14
CA GLY A 263 18.76 -8.27 -32.89
C GLY A 263 17.44 -8.85 -32.39
N ILE A 264 17.03 -8.48 -31.18
CA ILE A 264 15.70 -8.86 -30.68
C ILE A 264 14.73 -7.80 -31.20
N GLY A 265 14.10 -8.08 -32.34
CA GLY A 265 12.95 -7.30 -32.84
C GLY A 265 11.85 -7.24 -31.78
N GLU A 266 10.95 -6.25 -31.88
CA GLU A 266 9.92 -5.93 -30.88
C GLU A 266 9.11 -7.16 -30.41
N ASN A 267 8.88 -8.12 -31.30
CA ASN A 267 8.19 -9.39 -30.97
C ASN A 267 9.01 -10.31 -30.04
N GLY A 268 10.34 -10.26 -30.08
CA GLY A 268 11.21 -11.03 -29.20
C GLY A 268 11.34 -10.41 -27.80
N ARG A 269 11.22 -9.09 -27.68
CA ARG A 269 11.18 -8.41 -26.37
C ARG A 269 9.86 -8.70 -25.66
N ALA A 270 8.75 -8.69 -26.41
CA ALA A 270 7.46 -9.12 -25.90
C ALA A 270 7.47 -10.59 -25.46
N ALA A 271 8.11 -11.48 -26.23
CA ALA A 271 8.25 -12.88 -25.86
C ALA A 271 9.06 -13.05 -24.56
N LEU A 272 10.21 -12.37 -24.42
CA LEU A 272 11.02 -12.42 -23.20
C LEU A 272 10.27 -11.86 -21.98
N ALA A 273 9.58 -10.74 -22.13
CA ALA A 273 8.75 -10.17 -21.06
C ALA A 273 7.61 -11.13 -20.66
N TRP A 274 7.00 -11.83 -21.62
CA TRP A 274 5.97 -12.82 -21.35
C TRP A 274 6.52 -14.05 -20.62
N TYR A 275 7.70 -14.53 -21.00
CA TYR A 275 8.39 -15.63 -20.31
C TYR A 275 8.85 -15.23 -18.89
N GLU A 276 9.34 -14.01 -18.70
CA GLU A 276 9.74 -13.48 -17.38
C GLU A 276 8.53 -13.28 -16.47
N ALA A 277 7.43 -12.71 -16.98
CA ALA A 277 6.18 -12.60 -16.22
C ALA A 277 5.64 -13.97 -15.82
N ARG A 278 5.70 -14.95 -16.71
CA ARG A 278 5.25 -16.33 -16.42
C ARG A 278 6.14 -17.02 -15.38
N ARG A 279 7.45 -16.75 -15.40
CA ARG A 279 8.40 -17.24 -14.39
C ARG A 279 8.12 -16.62 -13.01
N ALA A 280 7.87 -15.31 -12.94
CA ALA A 280 7.53 -14.63 -11.70
C ALA A 280 6.22 -15.16 -11.07
N VAL A 281 5.21 -15.46 -11.89
CA VAL A 281 3.97 -16.10 -11.43
C VAL A 281 4.24 -17.51 -10.89
N ALA A 282 5.05 -18.31 -11.59
CA ALA A 282 5.41 -19.65 -11.12
C ALA A 282 6.22 -19.63 -9.81
N GLU A 283 7.12 -18.67 -9.62
CA GLU A 283 7.88 -18.49 -8.37
C GLU A 283 6.97 -18.06 -7.21
N ARG A 284 6.02 -17.14 -7.45
CA ARG A 284 5.01 -16.76 -6.46
C ARG A 284 4.15 -17.96 -6.04
N ASP A 285 3.68 -18.74 -7.01
CA ASP A 285 2.82 -19.89 -6.74
C ASP A 285 3.60 -21.02 -6.04
N ALA A 286 4.90 -21.17 -6.30
CA ALA A 286 5.77 -22.08 -5.56
C ALA A 286 5.98 -21.63 -4.09
N LEU A 287 6.17 -20.34 -3.83
CA LEU A 287 6.26 -19.80 -2.47
C LEU A 287 4.95 -19.96 -1.70
N LEU A 288 3.80 -19.77 -2.37
CA LEU A 288 2.49 -20.04 -1.78
C LEU A 288 2.30 -21.53 -1.48
N ALA A 289 2.75 -22.43 -2.36
CA ALA A 289 2.72 -23.87 -2.10
C ALA A 289 3.62 -24.26 -0.91
N GLU A 290 4.82 -23.69 -0.78
CA GLU A 290 5.72 -23.95 0.34
C GLU A 290 5.17 -23.41 1.68
N SER A 291 4.47 -22.26 1.65
CA SER A 291 3.78 -21.75 2.84
C SER A 291 2.61 -22.63 3.27
N ARG A 292 2.00 -23.36 2.34
CA ARG A 292 0.88 -24.27 2.61
C ARG A 292 1.33 -25.62 3.17
N THR A 293 2.50 -26.12 2.74
CA THR A 293 3.07 -27.38 3.25
C THR A 293 3.71 -27.18 4.62
N LYS A 294 4.36 -26.04 4.90
CA LYS A 294 4.86 -25.70 6.24
C LYS A 294 3.76 -25.53 7.31
N GLY A 295 2.50 -25.37 6.90
CA GLY A 295 1.35 -25.32 7.80
C GLY A 295 0.69 -26.68 8.07
N ALA A 296 1.10 -27.76 7.40
CA ALA A 296 0.42 -29.05 7.46
C ALA A 296 1.14 -30.13 8.29
N ASP A 297 2.44 -29.97 8.57
CA ASP A 297 3.25 -31.00 9.27
C ASP A 297 3.55 -30.64 10.75
N GLY A 298 2.66 -29.89 11.40
CA GLY A 298 2.82 -29.41 12.77
C GLY A 298 1.80 -29.98 13.76
N GLU A 299 1.73 -31.30 13.92
CA GLU A 299 1.07 -31.92 15.08
C GLU A 299 2.08 -32.75 15.89
N ASP A 300 2.48 -32.20 17.05
CA ASP A 300 2.70 -32.90 18.32
C ASP A 300 2.86 -31.84 19.44
N GLU A 301 1.73 -31.52 20.11
CA GLU A 301 1.44 -31.15 21.53
C GLU A 301 2.44 -30.38 22.46
N PRO A 302 1.99 -29.84 23.63
CA PRO A 302 0.72 -29.17 23.98
C PRO A 302 0.90 -27.88 24.83
N ALA A 303 -0.19 -27.10 24.89
CA ALA A 303 -0.60 -26.15 25.94
C ALA A 303 0.30 -24.95 26.28
N SER A 304 -0.14 -23.74 25.90
CA SER A 304 -0.54 -22.68 26.85
C SER A 304 -0.73 -21.32 26.17
N LEU A 305 -1.99 -20.89 26.13
CA LEU A 305 -2.48 -19.51 26.24
C LEU A 305 -2.03 -18.44 25.23
N GLY A 306 -3.01 -17.97 24.46
CA GLY A 306 -3.11 -16.55 24.09
C GLY A 306 -3.18 -16.28 22.60
N GLY A 307 -4.35 -16.51 22.00
CA GLY A 307 -4.61 -16.20 20.60
C GLY A 307 -4.86 -14.72 20.35
N THR A 308 -4.50 -14.27 19.16
CA THR A 308 -5.20 -13.21 18.41
C THR A 308 -5.13 -13.53 16.93
N GLY A 309 -6.19 -14.16 16.42
CA GLY A 309 -6.39 -14.44 15.00
C GLY A 309 -6.74 -13.16 14.24
N TRP A 310 -6.04 -12.92 13.14
CA TRP A 310 -6.39 -11.91 12.15
C TRP A 310 -7.11 -12.64 11.01
N SER A 311 -8.43 -12.55 10.94
CA SER A 311 -9.19 -12.98 9.76
C SER A 311 -9.33 -11.80 8.79
N VAL A 312 -8.72 -11.96 7.62
CA VAL A 312 -9.02 -11.19 6.41
C VAL A 312 -10.45 -11.53 5.98
N VAL A 313 -11.30 -10.52 5.80
CA VAL A 313 -12.63 -10.65 5.19
C VAL A 313 -12.59 -9.90 3.86
N ASP A 314 -12.92 -10.61 2.78
CA ASP A 314 -13.04 -10.10 1.41
C ASP A 314 -14.23 -9.12 1.27
N PRO A 315 -14.18 -8.18 0.30
CA PRO A 315 -15.20 -7.17 0.09
C PRO A 315 -16.19 -7.58 -1.00
N CYS A 316 -17.47 -7.73 -0.65
CA CYS A 316 -18.57 -7.65 -1.62
C CYS A 316 -19.75 -6.86 -1.03
N ASP A 317 -20.35 -6.05 -1.91
CA ASP A 317 -21.67 -5.44 -1.85
C ASP A 317 -21.86 -4.15 -1.03
N ALA A 318 -21.63 -3.02 -1.71
CA ALA A 318 -22.16 -1.71 -1.31
C ALA A 318 -23.09 -1.18 -2.42
N GLU A 319 -24.40 -1.20 -2.16
CA GLU A 319 -25.37 -0.36 -2.87
C GLU A 319 -25.46 1.02 -2.19
N PRO A 320 -25.77 2.10 -2.94
CA PRO A 320 -25.73 3.46 -2.42
C PRO A 320 -27.08 3.85 -1.82
N THR A 321 -27.08 4.42 -0.61
CA THR A 321 -28.20 5.20 -0.11
C THR A 321 -27.80 6.66 -0.04
N ASP A 322 -28.29 7.42 -1.01
CA ASP A 322 -28.42 8.86 -0.94
C ASP A 322 -29.41 9.23 0.17
N THR A 323 -29.02 10.13 1.06
CA THR A 323 -29.99 10.94 1.79
C THR A 323 -29.41 12.34 1.99
N ILE A 324 -29.85 13.23 1.10
CA ILE A 324 -29.69 14.68 1.17
C ILE A 324 -30.92 15.28 1.87
N SER A 325 -30.71 16.45 2.49
CA SER A 325 -31.66 17.49 2.93
C SER A 325 -32.15 17.38 4.37
N ASN A 326 -31.68 18.29 5.24
CA ASN A 326 -32.29 19.59 5.64
C ASN A 326 -32.87 19.40 7.06
N HIS A 327 -32.85 20.30 8.04
CA HIS A 327 -32.71 21.75 8.09
C HIS A 327 -32.52 22.15 9.58
N GLU A 328 -31.89 23.30 9.82
CA GLU A 328 -32.20 24.28 10.90
C GLU A 328 -32.02 23.93 12.39
N GLY A 329 -31.23 24.77 13.06
CA GLY A 329 -31.11 24.86 14.52
C GLY A 329 -29.98 25.79 14.92
N ALA A 330 -30.23 27.10 14.78
CA ALA A 330 -29.36 28.16 15.26
C ALA A 330 -29.35 28.23 16.80
N ASP A 331 -28.40 29.04 17.30
CA ASP A 331 -28.40 29.69 18.62
C ASP A 331 -27.90 28.85 19.82
N ASP A 332 -26.62 29.00 20.15
CA ASP A 332 -26.19 29.63 21.42
C ASP A 332 -24.67 29.76 21.47
N TRP A 333 -24.18 30.91 21.01
CA TRP A 333 -22.91 31.47 21.43
C TRP A 333 -23.21 32.36 22.63
N ASP A 334 -22.86 31.95 23.85
CA ASP A 334 -22.38 32.87 24.88
C ASP A 334 -21.88 32.11 26.12
N HIS A 335 -20.92 32.75 26.81
CA HIS A 335 -20.33 32.43 28.13
C HIS A 335 -18.90 31.86 28.14
N CYS A 336 -17.97 32.74 27.78
CA CYS A 336 -16.69 32.87 28.48
C CYS A 336 -16.89 33.31 29.95
N SER A 337 -16.36 32.57 30.92
CA SER A 337 -15.23 33.00 31.77
C SER A 337 -15.12 32.18 33.08
N PRO A 338 -13.89 32.04 33.63
CA PRO A 338 -13.62 31.26 34.84
C PRO A 338 -13.71 32.11 36.12
N VAL A 339 -13.87 31.47 37.27
CA VAL A 339 -13.65 32.07 38.59
C VAL A 339 -12.71 31.18 39.41
N PRO A 340 -11.70 31.76 40.08
CA PRO A 340 -10.79 31.06 40.99
C PRO A 340 -11.28 31.13 42.44
N GLU A 341 -10.91 30.13 43.24
CA GLU A 341 -10.47 30.29 44.64
C GLU A 341 -9.59 29.10 45.07
#